data_AF-A0A7G2TV21-F1
#
_entry.id   AF-A0A7G2TV21-F1
#
_cell.length_a   1.000
_cell.length_b   1.000
_cell.length_c   1.000
_cell.angle_alpha   90.00
_cell.angle_beta   90.00
_cell.angle_gamma   90.00
#
_symmetry.space_group_name_H-M   'P 1'
#
loop_
_entity.id
_entity.type
_entity.pdbx_description
1 polymer ?
#
loop_
_entity_poly.entity_id
_entity_poly.type
_entity_poly.pdbx_seq_one_letter_code
_entity_poly.pdbx_strand_id
1 'polypeptide(L)'
;MTPNSAASPQSSVKDPRNDALESHLDWRVSPRANAGVPVFDADFVAGDGDREGPRLIDRRLQAIDEHMDRLYERGNAIMPEIGFSREELAEMYRAYSEGA
;
A
#
# COMPACT_ATOMS: atom_id res chain seq x y z
N MET A 1 2.42 10.75 29.10
CA MET A 1 3.40 10.30 28.10
C MET A 1 3.70 8.84 28.38
N THR A 2 3.18 7.92 27.57
CA THR A 2 3.54 6.51 27.67
C THR A 2 4.96 6.34 27.14
N PRO A 3 5.91 5.86 27.96
CA PRO A 3 7.24 5.56 27.47
C PRO A 3 7.15 4.21 26.76
N ASN A 4 7.71 4.14 25.56
CA ASN A 4 7.95 2.93 24.77
C ASN A 4 6.86 2.53 23.75
N SER A 5 6.84 3.23 22.62
CA SER A 5 6.14 2.81 21.39
C SER A 5 6.63 1.47 20.81
N ALA A 6 7.68 0.85 21.36
CA ALA A 6 8.15 -0.47 20.90
C ALA A 6 7.25 -1.64 21.35
N ALA A 7 6.30 -1.40 22.25
CA ALA A 7 5.37 -2.43 22.74
C ALA A 7 3.94 -2.27 22.19
N SER A 8 3.71 -1.31 21.28
CA SER A 8 2.39 -1.18 20.66
C SER A 8 2.16 -2.30 19.63
N PRO A 9 0.93 -2.81 19.48
CA PRO A 9 0.61 -3.88 18.52
C PRO A 9 0.82 -3.46 17.05
N GLN A 10 1.03 -2.16 16.80
CA GLN A 10 1.34 -1.60 15.49
C GLN A 10 2.84 -1.34 15.27
N SER A 11 3.70 -1.66 16.26
CA SER A 11 5.14 -1.54 16.11
C SER A 11 5.70 -2.69 15.25
N SER A 12 6.67 -2.37 14.41
CA SER A 12 7.42 -3.34 13.61
C SER A 12 8.86 -3.45 14.11
N VAL A 13 9.46 -4.63 13.94
CA VAL A 13 10.89 -4.82 14.17
C VAL A 13 11.65 -3.97 13.17
N LYS A 14 12.65 -3.20 13.65
CA LYS A 14 13.52 -2.43 12.77
C LYS A 14 14.33 -3.36 11.89
N ASP A 15 14.24 -3.14 10.59
CA ASP A 15 14.99 -3.86 9.56
C ASP A 15 15.65 -2.83 8.63
N PRO A 16 16.99 -2.80 8.52
CA PRO A 16 17.69 -1.85 7.65
C PRO A 16 17.28 -1.93 6.18
N ARG A 17 16.75 -3.07 5.73
CA ARG A 17 16.23 -3.23 4.36
C ARG A 17 15.05 -2.30 4.09
N ASN A 18 14.31 -1.91 5.13
CA ASN A 18 13.16 -1.02 5.00
C ASN A 18 13.55 0.42 4.63
N ASP A 19 14.80 0.82 4.85
CA ASP A 19 15.28 2.18 4.56
C ASP A 19 15.43 2.41 3.05
N ALA A 20 15.64 1.34 2.28
CA ALA A 20 15.74 1.37 0.83
C ALA A 20 14.38 1.20 0.11
N LEU A 21 13.28 1.04 0.85
CA LEU A 21 11.96 0.89 0.25
C LEU A 21 11.55 2.17 -0.50
N GLU A 22 10.85 1.97 -1.60
CA GLU A 22 10.21 3.03 -2.35
C GLU A 22 8.69 2.95 -2.16
N SER A 23 8.02 4.07 -2.40
CA SER A 23 6.56 4.18 -2.35
C SER A 23 6.07 4.88 -3.60
N HIS A 24 5.05 4.31 -4.22
CA HIS A 24 4.31 4.98 -5.29
C HIS A 24 3.21 5.82 -4.66
N LEU A 25 3.26 7.13 -4.82
CA LEU A 25 2.26 8.08 -4.38
C LEU A 25 2.03 9.14 -5.46
N ASP A 26 0.76 9.46 -5.76
CA ASP A 26 0.39 10.46 -6.76
C ASP A 26 1.19 10.35 -8.07
N TRP A 27 1.24 9.14 -8.64
CA TRP A 27 1.90 8.85 -9.92
C TRP A 27 3.43 8.97 -9.89
N ARG A 28 4.03 8.99 -8.69
CA ARG A 28 5.47 9.16 -8.49
C ARG A 28 6.01 8.11 -7.54
N VAL A 29 7.15 7.54 -7.91
CA VAL A 29 7.94 6.68 -7.02
C VAL A 29 8.90 7.57 -6.23
N SER A 30 8.94 7.42 -4.91
CA SER A 30 9.82 8.16 -4.02
C SER A 30 10.40 7.26 -2.94
N PRO A 31 11.62 7.54 -2.44
CA PRO A 31 12.16 6.84 -1.27
C PRO A 31 11.20 6.97 -0.09
N ARG A 32 11.13 5.93 0.75
CA ARG A 32 10.27 5.86 1.94
C ARG A 32 10.33 7.12 2.81
N ALA A 33 11.52 7.69 2.99
CA ALA A 33 11.72 8.89 3.80
C ALA A 33 10.99 10.15 3.27
N ASN A 34 10.65 10.16 1.98
CA ASN A 34 10.00 11.27 1.29
C ASN A 34 8.53 10.98 0.95
N ALA A 35 8.04 9.77 1.23
CA ALA A 35 6.65 9.40 1.00
C ALA A 35 5.75 9.98 2.09
N GLY A 36 4.72 10.75 1.72
CA GLY A 36 3.80 11.34 2.68
C GLY A 36 2.52 11.84 2.03
N VAL A 37 1.40 11.65 2.72
CA VAL A 37 0.07 12.11 2.32
C VAL A 37 -0.27 13.44 2.99
N PRO A 38 -1.22 14.23 2.44
CA PRO A 38 -1.74 15.42 3.12
C PRO A 38 -2.28 15.09 4.52
N VAL A 39 -2.09 16.01 5.47
CA VAL A 39 -2.60 15.83 6.85
C VAL A 39 -4.13 15.74 6.91
N PHE A 40 -4.82 16.33 5.93
CA PHE A 40 -6.27 16.32 5.82
C PHE A 40 -6.80 15.27 4.82
N ASP A 41 -5.96 14.30 4.45
CA ASP A 41 -6.40 13.15 3.68
C ASP A 41 -7.48 12.36 4.45
N ALA A 42 -8.60 12.03 3.80
CA ALA A 42 -9.75 11.40 4.45
C ALA A 42 -9.42 9.99 4.97
N ASP A 43 -8.56 9.25 4.27
CA ASP A 43 -8.13 7.92 4.69
C ASP A 43 -7.26 8.01 5.94
N PHE A 44 -6.44 9.06 6.04
CA PHE A 44 -5.63 9.32 7.24
C PHE A 44 -6.49 9.79 8.42
N VAL A 45 -7.41 10.72 8.20
CA VAL A 45 -8.19 11.37 9.28
C VAL A 45 -9.32 10.49 9.79
N ALA A 46 -10.08 9.88 8.88
CA ALA A 46 -11.32 9.17 9.19
C ALA A 46 -11.23 7.66 8.93
N GLY A 47 -10.17 7.18 8.27
CA GLY A 47 -10.07 5.77 7.88
C GLY A 47 -11.04 5.40 6.77
N ASP A 48 -11.38 6.36 5.89
CA ASP A 48 -12.38 6.22 4.82
C ASP A 48 -11.85 5.52 3.56
N GLY A 49 -10.62 5.00 3.63
CA GLY A 49 -9.91 4.41 2.50
C GLY A 49 -10.01 2.90 2.43
N ASP A 50 -10.18 2.39 1.21
CA ASP A 50 -10.05 0.97 0.92
C ASP A 50 -8.58 0.57 0.70
N ARG A 51 -8.24 -0.65 1.12
CA ARG A 51 -6.86 -1.14 1.11
C ARG A 51 -6.78 -2.64 0.91
N GLU A 52 -5.77 -3.05 0.15
CA GLU A 52 -5.36 -4.44 -0.02
C GLU A 52 -3.85 -4.60 0.22
N GLY A 53 -3.40 -5.83 0.44
CA GLY A 53 -2.01 -6.13 0.75
C GLY A 53 -1.53 -7.45 0.16
N PRO A 54 -1.34 -7.53 -1.17
CA PRO A 54 -0.80 -8.73 -1.80
C PRO A 54 0.61 -9.04 -1.28
N ARG A 55 0.94 -10.33 -1.21
CA ARG A 55 2.24 -10.80 -0.73
C ARG A 55 3.11 -11.24 -1.90
N LEU A 56 4.38 -10.85 -1.86
CA LEU A 56 5.41 -11.37 -2.75
C LEU A 56 6.17 -12.50 -2.02
N ILE A 57 6.09 -13.72 -2.56
CA ILE A 57 6.79 -14.90 -2.03
C ILE A 57 7.53 -15.54 -3.19
N ASP A 58 8.83 -15.79 -3.03
CA ASP A 58 9.69 -16.36 -4.08
C ASP A 58 9.53 -15.67 -5.44
N ARG A 59 9.50 -14.32 -5.42
CA ARG A 59 9.27 -13.45 -6.59
C ARG A 59 7.94 -13.68 -7.32
N ARG A 60 6.92 -14.19 -6.62
CA ARG A 60 5.57 -14.38 -7.15
C ARG A 60 4.55 -13.68 -6.28
N LEU A 61 3.75 -12.81 -6.89
CA LEU A 61 2.60 -12.20 -6.24
C LEU A 61 1.54 -13.27 -5.99
N GLN A 62 1.15 -13.42 -4.73
CA GLN A 62 0.16 -14.40 -4.31
C GLN A 62 -1.25 -13.83 -4.50
N ALA A 63 -2.10 -14.58 -5.19
CA ALA A 63 -3.53 -14.30 -5.36
C ALA A 63 -3.84 -12.85 -5.81
N ILE A 64 -3.03 -12.32 -6.73
CA ILE A 64 -3.11 -10.91 -7.13
C ILE A 64 -4.46 -10.56 -7.72
N ASP A 65 -5.05 -11.47 -8.51
CA ASP A 65 -6.35 -11.28 -9.14
C ASP A 65 -7.45 -11.20 -8.08
N GLU A 66 -7.41 -12.08 -7.06
CA GLU A 66 -8.37 -12.06 -5.95
C GLU A 66 -8.19 -10.82 -5.04
N HIS A 67 -6.96 -10.32 -4.90
CA HIS A 67 -6.72 -9.04 -4.23
C HIS A 67 -7.36 -7.88 -5.00
N MET A 68 -7.21 -7.84 -6.32
CA MET A 68 -7.85 -6.80 -7.14
C MET A 68 -9.37 -6.92 -7.10
N ASP A 69 -9.93 -8.13 -7.18
CA ASP A 69 -11.37 -8.33 -7.10
C ASP A 69 -11.95 -7.73 -5.80
N ARG A 70 -11.32 -8.02 -4.66
CA ARG A 70 -11.75 -7.47 -3.37
C ARG A 70 -11.55 -5.97 -3.26
N LEU A 71 -10.48 -5.42 -3.84
CA LEU A 71 -10.24 -3.97 -3.85
C LEU A 71 -11.36 -3.24 -4.60
N TYR A 72 -11.73 -3.72 -5.79
CA TYR A 72 -12.76 -3.08 -6.62
C TYR A 72 -14.17 -3.40 -6.15
N GLU A 73 -14.42 -4.56 -5.54
CA GLU A 73 -15.69 -4.87 -4.89
C GLU A 73 -15.98 -3.91 -3.73
N ARG A 74 -14.97 -3.63 -2.89
CA ARG A 74 -15.08 -2.66 -1.79
C ARG A 74 -15.10 -1.21 -2.28
N GLY A 75 -14.19 -0.87 -3.20
CA GLY A 75 -14.05 0.48 -3.75
C GLY A 75 -15.37 1.01 -4.32
N ASN A 76 -16.13 0.16 -5.02
CA ASN A 76 -17.44 0.53 -5.54
C ASN A 76 -18.46 0.97 -4.47
N ALA A 77 -18.24 0.68 -3.19
CA ALA A 77 -19.12 1.07 -2.10
C ALA A 77 -18.79 2.44 -1.48
N ILE A 78 -17.53 2.91 -1.59
CA ILE A 78 -17.02 4.07 -0.83
C ILE A 78 -16.22 5.05 -1.72
N MET A 79 -15.49 4.54 -2.71
CA MET A 79 -14.58 5.31 -3.56
C MET A 79 -15.01 5.28 -5.04
N PRO A 80 -15.60 6.37 -5.58
CA PRO A 80 -16.16 6.34 -6.93
C PRO A 80 -15.12 6.23 -8.06
N GLU A 81 -13.84 6.51 -7.82
CA GLU A 81 -12.79 6.39 -8.85
C GLU A 81 -11.40 6.08 -8.25
N ILE A 82 -10.86 4.89 -8.56
CA ILE A 82 -9.50 4.45 -8.17
C ILE A 82 -8.42 5.06 -9.08
N GLY A 83 -8.80 5.60 -10.24
CA GLY A 83 -7.89 6.18 -11.24
C GLY A 83 -7.16 5.17 -12.13
N PHE A 84 -7.35 3.87 -11.88
CA PHE A 84 -6.82 2.78 -12.69
C PHE A 84 -7.91 1.74 -12.93
N SER A 85 -7.84 1.05 -14.06
CA SER A 85 -8.53 -0.23 -14.23
C SER A 85 -7.88 -1.31 -13.36
N ARG A 86 -8.67 -2.34 -13.06
CA ARG A 86 -8.25 -3.53 -12.33
C ARG A 86 -6.99 -4.15 -12.95
N GLU A 87 -6.96 -4.23 -14.27
CA GLU A 87 -5.87 -4.80 -15.05
C GLU A 87 -4.61 -3.94 -14.99
N GLU A 88 -4.73 -2.62 -15.14
CA GLU A 88 -3.60 -1.69 -15.04
C GLU A 88 -2.94 -1.75 -13.67
N LEU A 89 -3.74 -1.79 -12.59
CA LEU A 89 -3.20 -1.87 -11.25
C LEU A 89 -2.50 -3.21 -10.99
N ALA A 90 -3.10 -4.33 -11.41
CA ALA A 90 -2.47 -5.64 -11.33
C ALA A 90 -1.12 -5.69 -12.07
N GLU A 91 -1.06 -5.09 -13.26
CA GLU A 91 0.16 -5.04 -14.05
C GLU A 91 1.23 -4.17 -13.40
N MET A 92 0.83 -3.06 -12.78
CA MET A 92 1.74 -2.21 -12.03
C MET A 92 2.37 -2.97 -10.84
N TYR A 93 1.59 -3.78 -10.11
CA TYR A 93 2.14 -4.67 -9.08
C TYR A 93 3.14 -5.67 -9.65
N ARG A 94 2.84 -6.28 -10.81
CA ARG A 94 3.76 -7.23 -11.47
C ARG A 94 5.06 -6.55 -11.88
N ALA A 95 4.98 -5.39 -12.53
CA ALA A 95 6.14 -4.62 -12.95
C ALA A 95 7.06 -4.26 -11.75
N TYR A 96 6.49 -3.85 -10.61
CA TYR A 96 7.29 -3.58 -9.41
C TYR A 96 7.86 -4.83 -8.75
N SER A 97 7.21 -5.99 -8.92
CA SER A 97 7.72 -7.25 -8.37
C SER A 97 8.91 -7.83 -9.14
N GLU A 98 9.07 -7.48 -10.42
CA GLU A 98 10.21 -7.92 -11.25
C GLU A 98 11.50 -7.18 -10.91
N GLY A 99 11.40 -5.95 -10.38
CA GLY A 99 12.54 -5.14 -9.93
C GLY A 99 13.00 -5.43 -8.50
N ALA A 100 12.33 -6.34 -7.78
CA ALA A 100 12.51 -6.60 -6.34
C ALA A 100 13.37 -7.84 -6.00
#